data_AF-K3ZSZ0-F1
#
_entry.id   AF-K3ZSZ0-F1
#
_cell.length_a   1.000
_cell.length_b   1.000
_cell.length_c   1.000
_cell.angle_alpha   90.00
_cell.angle_beta   90.00
_cell.angle_gamma   90.00
#
_symmetry.space_group_name_H-M   'P 1'
#
loop_
_entity.id
_entity.type
_entity.pdbx_description
1 polymer ?
#
loop_
_entity_poly.entity_id
_entity_poly.type
_entity_poly.pdbx_seq_one_letter_code
_entity_poly.pdbx_strand_id
1 'polypeptide(L)'
;MAEQEDGNRRRREVEAPVVALECVAGSSKAEEWGGGGGVVQEGDVVEAVRVGRGSRGGGTAAALELEAPFKGGRAGLHKALHAAFKRGDTSVEVRVRGGRELQACIVPHHASPGGGGGGGGGRKQYVLRSMHDPNYVLGFVDRLESECLVLQGTRSTRVASALSKAQLQDGYVAYPWEKKMRDTLRMPNSSCYLSMLVLPKALDSNACRYESFDDTLARANAWICSAQASGIPVDYRNVQSEALLTKISGETASATVNSGSLSDLSNVTNATLYGFEDYHGVDIGVVKAARLWYSSIGELLLEIPLEEGDTRLGFAISRTEEGFIYISSVVDDEECKGPSSRSGLRDLFNRAKEASKLLVISRVSNEKVLPWMISSSGSVRCFDTISLSQKLSLHRLAVRPIELHLLAWEKPAGPVGRIFHSPKLPLPSTLLPQPHQNVVTESVEPRVDAEQDYVGDLSFRLDDISFESSWV
;
A
#
# COMPACT_ATOMS: atom_id res chain seq x y z
N MET A 1 26.69 68.44 -22.95
CA MET A 1 27.07 68.14 -24.33
C MET A 1 27.74 66.77 -24.29
N ALA A 2 27.02 65.66 -24.46
CA ALA A 2 26.41 65.16 -25.70
C ALA A 2 27.46 64.62 -26.70
N GLU A 3 27.90 63.39 -26.46
CA GLU A 3 28.42 62.41 -27.41
C GLU A 3 27.86 61.07 -26.88
N GLN A 4 26.70 60.54 -27.26
CA GLN A 4 26.08 60.22 -28.55
C GLN A 4 26.86 59.22 -29.42
N GLU A 5 26.49 57.96 -29.20
CA GLU A 5 26.30 56.91 -30.21
C GLU A 5 27.48 56.53 -31.10
N ASP A 6 28.25 55.54 -30.66
CA ASP A 6 28.73 54.50 -31.59
C ASP A 6 28.56 53.11 -30.96
N GLY A 7 27.31 52.82 -30.62
CA GLY A 7 26.83 51.49 -30.34
C GLY A 7 26.08 50.97 -31.56
N ASN A 8 26.33 49.71 -31.91
CA ASN A 8 25.45 48.84 -32.69
C ASN A 8 25.79 48.62 -34.19
N ARG A 9 26.79 47.76 -34.48
CA ARG A 9 26.71 46.85 -35.65
C ARG A 9 27.67 45.64 -35.58
N ARG A 10 27.55 44.82 -34.55
CA ARG A 10 27.81 43.38 -34.69
C ARG A 10 26.48 42.67 -34.47
N ARG A 11 25.76 42.41 -35.56
CA ARG A 11 24.65 41.45 -35.59
C ARG A 11 25.19 40.14 -35.01
N ARG A 12 24.78 39.78 -33.80
CA ARG A 12 24.62 38.37 -33.46
C ARG A 12 23.52 37.88 -34.40
N GLU A 13 23.90 37.09 -35.41
CA GLU A 13 22.94 36.26 -36.12
C GLU A 13 22.30 35.36 -35.07
N VAL A 14 21.04 35.63 -34.73
CA VAL A 14 20.24 34.71 -33.94
C VAL A 14 19.98 33.53 -34.86
N GLU A 15 20.61 32.38 -34.60
CA GLU A 15 20.39 31.15 -35.38
C GLU A 15 18.89 30.89 -35.48
N ALA A 16 18.38 30.79 -36.71
CA ALA A 16 16.98 30.48 -36.95
C ALA A 16 16.70 29.02 -36.55
N PRO A 17 15.57 28.73 -35.89
CA PRO A 17 15.23 27.37 -35.51
C PRO A 17 15.04 26.48 -36.74
N VAL A 18 15.58 25.27 -36.67
CA VAL A 18 15.38 24.19 -37.65
C VAL A 18 14.32 23.22 -37.16
N VAL A 19 13.68 22.51 -38.08
CA VAL A 19 12.76 21.42 -37.73
C VAL A 19 13.57 20.13 -37.59
N ALA A 20 13.52 19.51 -36.41
CA ALA A 20 14.19 18.25 -36.11
C ALA A 20 13.18 17.14 -35.77
N LEU A 21 13.64 15.89 -35.82
CA LEU A 21 12.88 14.73 -35.37
C LEU A 21 12.92 14.58 -33.85
N GLU A 22 11.77 14.26 -33.24
CA GLU A 22 11.60 13.99 -31.81
C GLU A 22 11.13 12.54 -31.63
N CYS A 23 11.83 11.74 -30.81
CA CYS A 23 11.38 10.38 -30.50
C CYS A 23 10.22 10.41 -29.50
N VAL A 24 9.04 9.96 -29.93
CA VAL A 24 7.82 9.89 -29.12
C VAL A 24 7.64 8.50 -28.50
N ALA A 25 8.01 7.45 -29.25
CA ALA A 25 8.14 6.10 -28.77
C ALA A 25 9.33 5.42 -29.46
N GLY A 26 10.21 4.80 -28.67
CA GLY A 26 11.45 4.19 -29.13
C GLY A 26 11.24 2.96 -30.00
N SER A 27 12.28 2.64 -30.79
CA SER A 27 12.29 1.47 -31.66
C SER A 27 12.34 0.16 -30.86
N SER A 28 11.77 -0.90 -31.44
CA SER A 28 11.95 -2.27 -30.94
C SER A 28 13.34 -2.85 -31.24
N LYS A 29 14.15 -2.15 -32.04
CA LYS A 29 15.53 -2.54 -32.40
C LYS A 29 16.54 -1.74 -31.59
N ALA A 30 17.62 -2.38 -31.15
CA ALA A 30 18.72 -1.74 -30.42
C ALA A 30 19.53 -0.74 -31.29
N GLU A 31 19.27 -0.65 -32.59
CA GLU A 31 19.98 0.19 -33.57
C GLU A 31 19.81 1.70 -33.32
N GLU A 32 18.72 2.14 -32.67
CA GLU A 32 18.49 3.55 -32.28
C GLU A 32 19.60 4.11 -31.39
N TRP A 33 20.24 3.24 -30.59
CA TRP A 33 21.34 3.64 -29.70
C TRP A 33 22.69 3.57 -30.40
N GLY A 34 22.83 2.83 -31.50
CA GLY A 34 24.11 2.46 -32.10
C GLY A 34 24.75 3.49 -33.03
N GLY A 35 24.04 4.54 -33.43
CA GLY A 35 24.57 5.48 -34.44
C GLY A 35 24.82 4.81 -35.81
N GLY A 36 24.20 3.66 -36.08
CA GLY A 36 24.33 2.94 -37.36
C GLY A 36 23.71 3.76 -38.49
N GLY A 37 24.49 4.04 -39.53
CA GLY A 37 24.23 5.06 -40.56
C GLY A 37 23.03 4.86 -41.50
N GLY A 38 22.08 3.99 -41.17
CA GLY A 38 20.93 3.67 -42.04
C GLY A 38 19.57 4.21 -41.59
N VAL A 39 19.41 4.63 -40.32
CA VAL A 39 18.10 5.01 -39.76
C VAL A 39 18.12 6.45 -39.23
N VAL A 40 17.01 7.17 -39.41
CA VAL A 40 16.82 8.51 -38.84
C VAL A 40 16.65 8.43 -37.32
N GLN A 41 17.07 9.45 -36.58
CA GLN A 41 17.13 9.47 -35.10
C GLN A 41 16.59 10.77 -34.51
N GLU A 42 16.35 10.80 -33.19
CA GLU A 42 16.06 12.04 -32.45
C GLU A 42 17.17 13.07 -32.66
N GLY A 43 16.79 14.30 -32.96
CA GLY A 43 17.72 15.39 -33.27
C GLY A 43 18.13 15.49 -34.74
N ASP A 44 17.73 14.55 -35.61
CA ASP A 44 18.00 14.68 -37.04
C ASP A 44 17.22 15.85 -37.65
N VAL A 45 17.96 16.77 -38.28
CA VAL A 45 17.40 17.95 -38.95
C VAL A 45 16.69 17.53 -40.23
N VAL A 46 15.43 17.91 -40.35
CA VAL A 46 14.57 17.55 -41.48
C VAL A 46 14.84 18.50 -42.65
N GLU A 47 15.11 17.93 -43.82
CA GLU A 47 15.37 18.70 -45.05
C GLU A 47 14.18 18.66 -46.01
N ALA A 48 13.47 17.53 -46.08
CA ALA A 48 12.29 17.41 -46.92
C ALA A 48 11.27 16.43 -46.35
N VAL A 49 9.99 16.70 -46.62
CA VAL A 49 8.86 15.81 -46.31
C VAL A 49 8.00 15.68 -47.54
N ARG A 50 7.82 14.45 -48.03
CA ARG A 50 6.94 14.12 -49.15
C ARG A 50 5.76 13.31 -48.65
N VAL A 51 4.55 13.67 -49.07
CA VAL A 51 3.32 12.99 -48.66
C VAL A 51 2.57 12.50 -49.90
N GLY A 52 2.22 11.21 -49.94
CA GLY A 52 1.31 10.65 -50.95
C GLY A 52 1.90 9.78 -52.07
N ARG A 53 3.09 9.15 -51.92
CA ARG A 53 3.54 8.11 -52.87
C ARG A 53 3.12 6.71 -52.41
N GLY A 54 1.92 6.29 -52.79
CA GLY A 54 1.47 4.91 -52.73
C GLY A 54 0.86 4.47 -54.05
N SER A 55 1.59 3.67 -54.83
CA SER A 55 1.14 3.08 -56.09
C SER A 55 0.00 2.08 -55.85
N ARG A 56 -1.22 2.42 -56.33
CA ARG A 56 -2.16 1.58 -57.11
C ARG A 56 -3.57 2.19 -57.08
N GLY A 57 -3.86 3.02 -58.07
CA GLY A 57 -5.20 3.55 -58.31
C GLY A 57 -5.11 4.87 -59.04
N GLY A 58 -5.49 4.90 -60.32
CA GLY A 58 -5.30 6.05 -61.22
C GLY A 58 -5.88 7.34 -60.65
N GLY A 59 -5.00 8.29 -60.34
CA GLY A 59 -5.34 9.65 -59.96
C GLY A 59 -4.07 10.49 -59.90
N THR A 60 -3.96 11.45 -60.80
CA THR A 60 -2.87 12.44 -60.89
C THR A 60 -2.95 13.46 -59.75
N ALA A 61 -2.90 13.01 -58.50
CA ALA A 61 -2.70 13.89 -57.36
C ALA A 61 -1.19 14.11 -57.20
N ALA A 62 -0.74 15.35 -57.42
CA ALA A 62 0.66 15.70 -57.20
C ALA A 62 1.04 15.41 -55.75
N ALA A 63 2.11 14.62 -55.55
CA ALA A 63 2.67 14.39 -54.22
C ALA A 63 3.01 15.75 -53.58
N LEU A 64 2.60 15.96 -52.33
CA LEU A 64 2.95 17.18 -51.61
C LEU A 64 4.42 17.06 -51.21
N GLU A 65 5.29 17.86 -51.83
CA GLU A 65 6.70 17.98 -51.46
C GLU A 65 6.92 19.28 -50.68
N LEU A 66 7.45 19.16 -49.47
CA LEU A 66 7.82 20.27 -48.60
C LEU A 66 9.33 20.21 -48.37
N GLU A 67 10.02 21.33 -48.53
CA GLU A 67 11.46 21.43 -48.28
C GLU A 67 11.77 22.49 -47.22
N ALA A 68 12.87 22.30 -46.51
CA ALA A 68 13.40 23.26 -45.56
C ALA A 68 13.94 24.51 -46.30
N PRO A 69 13.81 25.72 -45.74
CA PRO A 69 13.18 26.04 -44.46
C PRO A 69 11.64 25.99 -44.53
N PHE A 70 11.02 25.23 -43.60
CA PHE A 70 9.57 25.05 -43.59
C PHE A 70 8.84 26.32 -43.15
N LYS A 71 7.90 26.80 -43.97
CA LYS A 71 7.09 27.97 -43.64
C LYS A 71 6.27 27.72 -42.37
N GLY A 72 6.61 28.42 -41.30
CA GLY A 72 5.96 28.25 -39.99
C GLY A 72 6.49 27.06 -39.17
N GLY A 73 7.68 26.55 -39.50
CA GLY A 73 8.37 25.50 -38.74
C GLY A 73 7.54 24.22 -38.57
N ARG A 74 7.67 23.59 -37.40
CA ARG A 74 6.86 22.44 -36.97
C ARG A 74 5.36 22.68 -37.13
N ALA A 75 4.87 23.87 -36.81
CA ALA A 75 3.43 24.17 -36.87
C ALA A 75 2.91 24.19 -38.32
N GLY A 76 3.73 24.64 -39.27
CA GLY A 76 3.43 24.57 -40.70
C GLY A 76 3.38 23.12 -41.19
N LEU A 77 4.35 22.30 -40.77
CA LEU A 77 4.42 20.89 -41.13
C LEU A 77 3.25 20.09 -40.53
N HIS A 78 2.89 20.34 -39.27
CA HIS A 78 1.75 19.71 -38.62
C HIS A 78 0.42 20.01 -39.33
N LYS A 79 0.22 21.26 -39.80
CA LYS A 79 -0.95 21.62 -40.62
C LYS A 79 -0.99 20.84 -41.93
N ALA A 80 0.16 20.65 -42.59
CA ALA A 80 0.26 19.89 -43.82
C ALA A 80 -0.06 18.39 -43.59
N LEU A 81 0.46 17.80 -42.52
CA LEU A 81 0.16 16.41 -42.13
C LEU A 81 -1.32 16.22 -41.80
N HIS A 82 -1.93 17.17 -41.06
CA HIS A 82 -3.36 17.14 -40.76
C HIS A 82 -4.20 17.17 -42.05
N ALA A 83 -3.85 18.04 -43.00
CA ALA A 83 -4.54 18.14 -44.27
C ALA A 83 -4.38 16.87 -45.12
N ALA A 84 -3.19 16.29 -45.17
CA ALA A 84 -2.92 15.04 -45.89
C ALA A 84 -3.67 13.84 -45.26
N PHE A 85 -3.64 13.71 -43.93
CA PHE A 85 -4.40 12.70 -43.21
C PHE A 85 -5.91 12.80 -43.49
N LYS A 86 -6.47 14.02 -43.54
CA LYS A 86 -7.88 14.24 -43.90
C LYS A 86 -8.22 13.87 -45.35
N ARG A 87 -7.26 13.93 -46.26
CA ARG A 87 -7.43 13.48 -47.66
C ARG A 87 -7.21 11.97 -47.85
N GLY A 88 -6.73 11.27 -46.82
CA GLY A 88 -6.35 9.86 -46.91
C GLY A 88 -4.92 9.61 -47.37
N ASP A 89 -4.14 10.67 -47.62
CA ASP A 89 -2.72 10.58 -47.99
C ASP A 89 -1.87 10.37 -46.72
N THR A 90 -1.76 9.12 -46.25
CA THR A 90 -1.07 8.82 -44.97
C THR A 90 0.37 8.35 -45.14
N SER A 91 0.82 7.99 -46.35
CA SER A 91 2.21 7.59 -46.59
C SER A 91 3.12 8.82 -46.72
N VAL A 92 4.21 8.83 -45.95
CA VAL A 92 5.16 9.93 -45.84
C VAL A 92 6.59 9.42 -46.01
N GLU A 93 7.39 10.16 -46.78
CA GLU A 93 8.83 10.01 -46.87
C GLU A 93 9.48 11.26 -46.27
N VAL A 94 10.36 11.09 -45.28
CA VAL A 94 11.10 12.18 -44.63
C VAL A 94 12.57 12.04 -44.95
N ARG A 95 13.17 13.08 -45.51
CA ARG A 95 14.63 13.18 -45.69
C ARG A 95 15.23 14.07 -44.61
N VAL A 96 16.29 13.58 -43.99
CA VAL A 96 17.06 14.33 -43.00
C VAL A 96 18.45 14.68 -43.52
N ARG A 97 19.04 15.70 -42.91
CA ARG A 97 20.42 16.14 -43.17
C ARG A 97 21.39 14.97 -43.00
N GLY A 98 22.26 14.79 -44.00
CA GLY A 98 23.12 13.61 -44.13
C GLY A 98 22.55 12.52 -45.04
N GLY A 99 21.45 12.79 -45.76
CA GLY A 99 20.96 11.97 -46.86
C GLY A 99 20.19 10.72 -46.47
N ARG A 100 19.86 10.55 -45.19
CA ARG A 100 19.03 9.43 -44.68
C ARG A 100 17.56 9.72 -44.94
N GLU A 101 16.79 8.68 -45.22
CA GLU A 101 15.36 8.76 -45.50
C GLU A 101 14.56 7.81 -44.61
N LEU A 102 13.38 8.27 -44.18
CA LEU A 102 12.41 7.49 -43.40
C LEU A 102 11.12 7.35 -44.19
N GLN A 103 10.68 6.11 -44.35
CA GLN A 103 9.35 5.78 -44.83
C GLN A 103 8.41 5.53 -43.63
N ALA A 104 7.35 6.32 -43.53
CA ALA A 104 6.44 6.31 -42.39
C ALA A 104 4.97 6.52 -42.80
N CYS A 105 4.07 6.30 -41.85
CA CYS A 105 2.66 6.66 -41.98
C CYS A 105 2.24 7.71 -40.94
N ILE A 106 1.32 8.61 -41.33
CA ILE A 106 0.74 9.62 -40.45
C ILE A 106 -0.26 8.97 -39.51
N VAL A 107 -0.06 9.14 -38.20
CA VAL A 107 -0.94 8.57 -37.16
C VAL A 107 -1.39 9.68 -36.20
N PRO A 108 -2.68 9.72 -35.80
CA PRO A 108 -3.11 10.59 -34.71
C PRO A 108 -2.54 10.10 -33.37
N HIS A 109 -1.95 10.99 -32.58
CA HIS A 109 -1.42 10.74 -31.25
C HIS A 109 -2.12 11.63 -30.22
N HIS A 110 -2.51 11.03 -29.09
CA HIS A 110 -3.08 11.72 -27.96
C HIS A 110 -1.94 12.15 -27.03
N ALA A 111 -1.66 13.45 -26.94
CA ALA A 111 -0.68 13.95 -25.99
C ALA A 111 -1.15 13.64 -24.56
N SER A 112 -0.37 12.89 -23.78
CA SER A 112 -0.59 12.73 -22.35
C SER A 112 -0.36 14.06 -21.61
N PRO A 113 -1.02 14.32 -20.47
CA PRO A 113 -1.08 15.65 -19.85
C PRO A 113 0.22 16.18 -19.21
N GLY A 114 1.36 15.48 -19.36
CA GLY A 114 2.58 15.72 -18.58
C GLY A 114 3.67 16.57 -19.26
N GLY A 115 3.52 16.97 -20.52
CA GLY A 115 4.52 17.77 -21.23
C GLY A 115 4.28 19.27 -21.06
N GLY A 116 5.10 19.94 -20.24
CA GLY A 116 4.99 21.35 -19.89
C GLY A 116 4.84 22.29 -21.10
N GLY A 117 3.67 22.91 -21.21
CA GLY A 117 3.33 23.94 -22.18
C GLY A 117 1.86 24.29 -22.05
N GLY A 118 1.54 25.32 -21.26
CA GLY A 118 0.17 25.71 -20.92
C GLY A 118 -0.71 26.02 -22.14
N GLY A 119 -1.95 25.52 -22.10
CA GLY A 119 -3.02 25.86 -23.03
C GLY A 119 -3.98 24.71 -23.30
N GLY A 120 -5.19 24.80 -22.75
CA GLY A 120 -6.22 23.75 -22.78
C GLY A 120 -6.74 23.32 -24.16
N GLY A 121 -7.38 22.15 -24.15
CA GLY A 121 -8.06 21.52 -25.29
C GLY A 121 -7.17 20.48 -25.98
N GLY A 122 -7.50 19.19 -25.84
CA GLY A 122 -6.76 18.07 -26.43
C GLY A 122 -6.65 18.18 -27.95
N ARG A 123 -5.61 18.85 -28.43
CA ARG A 123 -5.28 18.95 -29.85
C ARG A 123 -4.69 17.61 -30.28
N LYS A 124 -5.35 16.92 -31.21
CA LYS A 124 -4.82 15.72 -31.86
C LYS A 124 -3.47 16.08 -32.50
N GLN A 125 -2.39 15.52 -31.97
CA GLN A 125 -1.07 15.64 -32.58
C GLN A 125 -0.97 14.61 -33.70
N TYR A 126 -0.24 14.92 -34.77
CA TYR A 126 0.04 13.98 -35.84
C TYR A 126 1.51 13.62 -35.76
N VAL A 127 1.79 12.33 -35.62
CA VAL A 127 3.13 11.75 -35.53
C VAL A 127 3.34 10.81 -36.70
N LEU A 128 4.59 10.48 -36.96
CA LEU A 128 5.02 9.54 -37.97
C LEU A 128 5.32 8.20 -37.31
N ARG A 129 4.67 7.14 -37.76
CA ARG A 129 5.02 5.77 -37.38
C ARG A 129 5.82 5.14 -38.51
N SER A 130 7.00 4.62 -38.22
CA SER A 130 7.84 3.97 -39.23
C SER A 130 7.12 2.78 -39.87
N MET A 131 7.25 2.64 -41.20
CA MET A 131 6.70 1.47 -41.91
C MET A 131 7.54 0.20 -41.67
N HIS A 132 8.78 0.35 -41.23
CA HIS A 132 9.70 -0.77 -40.97
C HIS A 132 9.76 -1.16 -39.48
N ASP A 133 9.23 -0.33 -38.58
CA ASP A 133 9.09 -0.62 -37.15
C ASP A 133 7.87 0.13 -36.56
N PRO A 134 6.71 -0.54 -36.38
CA PRO A 134 5.50 0.10 -35.88
C PRO A 134 5.61 0.71 -34.48
N ASN A 135 6.59 0.28 -33.67
CA ASN A 135 6.85 0.83 -32.34
C ASN A 135 7.67 2.12 -32.40
N TYR A 136 8.38 2.36 -33.52
CA TYR A 136 9.16 3.57 -33.72
C TYR A 136 8.27 4.72 -34.19
N VAL A 137 8.02 5.66 -33.28
CA VAL A 137 7.12 6.80 -33.50
C VAL A 137 7.87 8.10 -33.31
N LEU A 138 7.81 8.95 -34.34
CA LEU A 138 8.55 10.20 -34.43
C LEU A 138 7.61 11.40 -34.58
N GLY A 139 7.94 12.48 -33.89
CA GLY A 139 7.34 13.79 -34.03
C GLY A 139 8.28 14.78 -34.71
N PHE A 140 7.77 15.99 -34.95
CA PHE A 140 8.56 17.14 -35.38
C PHE A 140 8.65 18.15 -34.24
N VAL A 141 9.82 18.77 -34.08
CA VAL A 141 10.10 19.79 -33.07
C VAL A 141 10.93 20.93 -33.66
N ASP A 142 10.64 22.18 -33.28
CA ASP A 142 11.49 23.33 -33.63
C ASP A 142 12.64 23.41 -32.62
N ARG A 143 13.89 23.38 -33.10
CA ARG A 143 15.11 23.33 -32.27
C ARG A 143 16.20 24.21 -32.87
N LEU A 144 17.17 24.63 -32.06
CA LEU A 144 18.40 25.22 -32.59
C LEU A 144 19.29 24.13 -33.21
N GLU A 145 20.10 24.48 -34.20
CA GLU A 145 21.01 23.53 -34.84
C GLU A 145 22.03 22.98 -33.82
N SER A 146 22.50 23.82 -32.91
CA SER A 146 23.34 23.44 -31.77
C SER A 146 22.68 22.41 -30.83
N GLU A 147 21.36 22.46 -30.63
CA GLU A 147 20.62 21.46 -29.83
C GLU A 147 20.49 20.12 -30.58
N CYS A 148 20.32 20.17 -31.89
CA CYS A 148 20.25 18.99 -32.75
C CYS A 148 21.55 18.18 -32.69
N LEU A 149 22.71 18.87 -32.74
CA LEU A 149 24.03 18.25 -32.63
C LEU A 149 24.25 17.52 -31.29
N VAL A 150 23.70 18.04 -30.19
CA VAL A 150 23.79 17.39 -28.88
C VAL A 150 22.94 16.11 -28.82
N LEU A 151 21.73 16.15 -29.39
CA LEU A 151 20.82 15.01 -29.47
C LEU A 151 21.35 13.90 -30.40
N GLN A 152 21.99 14.31 -31.50
CA GLN A 152 22.75 13.43 -32.40
C GLN A 152 24.06 12.90 -31.79
N GLY A 153 24.34 13.18 -30.51
CA GLY A 153 25.55 12.79 -29.80
C GLY A 153 25.80 11.28 -29.74
N THR A 154 26.83 10.85 -29.01
CA THR A 154 27.22 9.43 -28.97
C THR A 154 26.13 8.54 -28.35
N ARG A 155 26.22 7.21 -28.55
CA ARG A 155 25.36 6.23 -27.86
C ARG A 155 25.21 6.52 -26.36
N SER A 156 26.31 6.92 -25.71
CA SER A 156 26.35 7.23 -24.29
C SER A 156 25.44 8.39 -23.91
N THR A 157 25.41 9.47 -24.70
CA THR A 157 24.55 10.64 -24.41
C THR A 157 23.08 10.34 -24.62
N ARG A 158 22.74 9.52 -25.63
CA ARG A 158 21.36 9.06 -25.85
C ARG A 158 20.86 8.18 -24.70
N VAL A 159 21.64 7.17 -24.31
CA VAL A 159 21.28 6.28 -23.18
C VAL A 159 21.15 7.08 -21.88
N ALA A 160 22.06 8.03 -21.62
CA ALA A 160 21.96 8.91 -20.45
C ALA A 160 20.71 9.79 -20.48
N SER A 161 20.30 10.30 -21.65
CA SER A 161 19.06 11.08 -21.82
C SER A 161 17.80 10.24 -21.66
N ALA A 162 17.80 9.01 -22.16
CA ALA A 162 16.67 8.10 -22.01
C ALA A 162 16.51 7.63 -20.56
N LEU A 163 17.64 7.33 -19.90
CA LEU A 163 17.67 7.04 -18.48
C LEU A 163 17.16 8.21 -17.64
N SER A 164 17.53 9.45 -17.97
CA SER A 164 17.03 10.62 -17.25
C SER A 164 15.54 10.91 -17.49
N LYS A 165 14.98 10.42 -18.60
CA LYS A 165 13.54 10.51 -18.94
C LYS A 165 12.72 9.30 -18.47
N ALA A 166 13.36 8.18 -18.11
CA ALA A 166 12.68 6.94 -17.74
C ALA A 166 11.98 7.09 -16.37
N GLN A 167 10.68 6.85 -16.33
CA GLN A 167 9.88 6.85 -15.10
C GLN A 167 9.39 5.43 -14.79
N LEU A 168 9.71 4.95 -13.59
CA LEU A 168 9.08 3.75 -13.04
C LEU A 168 7.60 4.03 -12.84
N GLN A 169 6.75 3.13 -13.34
CA GLN A 169 5.31 3.20 -13.13
C GLN A 169 4.94 2.43 -11.87
N ASP A 170 3.91 2.90 -11.16
CA ASP A 170 3.28 2.13 -10.09
C ASP A 170 2.42 1.00 -10.67
N GLY A 171 2.24 -0.05 -9.87
CA GLY A 171 1.42 -1.20 -10.22
C GLY A 171 0.72 -1.75 -8.99
N TYR A 172 -0.47 -2.31 -9.19
CA TYR A 172 -1.27 -2.94 -8.14
C TYR A 172 -1.44 -4.43 -8.43
N VAL A 173 -1.34 -5.24 -7.38
CA VAL A 173 -1.58 -6.68 -7.43
C VAL A 173 -2.78 -7.00 -6.54
N ALA A 174 -3.73 -7.76 -7.06
CA ALA A 174 -4.84 -8.25 -6.26
C ALA A 174 -4.33 -9.25 -5.21
N TYR A 175 -4.51 -8.94 -3.93
CA TYR A 175 -4.13 -9.82 -2.82
C TYR A 175 -5.38 -10.29 -2.08
N PRO A 176 -5.60 -11.62 -1.92
CA PRO A 176 -6.84 -12.15 -1.34
C PRO A 176 -6.79 -12.11 0.20
N TRP A 177 -6.90 -10.92 0.78
CA TRP A 177 -6.76 -10.63 2.20
C TRP A 177 -7.61 -11.55 3.09
N GLU A 178 -8.89 -11.72 2.78
CA GLU A 178 -9.85 -12.47 3.59
C GLU A 178 -9.52 -13.96 3.62
N LYS A 179 -9.10 -14.51 2.48
CA LYS A 179 -8.63 -15.89 2.39
C LYS A 179 -7.36 -16.07 3.23
N LYS A 180 -6.40 -15.16 3.08
CA LYS A 180 -5.14 -15.21 3.83
C LYS A 180 -5.34 -15.08 5.33
N MET A 181 -6.24 -14.21 5.79
CA MET A 181 -6.59 -14.08 7.21
C MET A 181 -7.22 -15.36 7.75
N ARG A 182 -8.17 -15.99 7.03
CA ARG A 182 -8.81 -17.23 7.48
C ARG A 182 -7.86 -18.43 7.50
N ASP A 183 -6.98 -18.54 6.50
CA ASP A 183 -6.14 -19.73 6.32
C ASP A 183 -4.83 -19.65 7.12
N THR A 184 -4.35 -18.45 7.46
CA THR A 184 -3.01 -18.25 8.05
C THR A 184 -3.04 -17.90 9.53
N LEU A 185 -4.11 -17.25 10.02
CA LEU A 185 -4.22 -16.90 11.43
C LEU A 185 -4.55 -18.15 12.25
N ARG A 186 -3.87 -18.31 13.41
CA ARG A 186 -4.11 -19.44 14.32
C ARG A 186 -5.55 -19.50 14.82
N MET A 187 -6.14 -18.33 15.04
CA MET A 187 -7.53 -18.17 15.46
C MET A 187 -8.24 -17.24 14.46
N PRO A 188 -9.35 -17.67 13.84
CA PRO A 188 -10.12 -16.83 12.94
C PRO A 188 -10.53 -15.53 13.64
N ASN A 189 -10.41 -14.40 12.94
CA ASN A 189 -10.79 -13.07 13.44
C ASN A 189 -10.05 -12.62 14.72
N SER A 190 -8.90 -13.24 15.03
CA SER A 190 -8.08 -12.83 16.15
C SER A 190 -6.68 -12.42 15.73
N SER A 191 -6.39 -11.13 15.92
CA SER A 191 -5.02 -10.63 15.96
C SER A 191 -4.48 -10.77 17.37
N CYS A 192 -3.27 -11.33 17.50
CA CYS A 192 -2.53 -11.24 18.75
C CYS A 192 -2.04 -9.80 19.03
N TYR A 193 -2.17 -8.90 18.05
CA TYR A 193 -1.92 -7.46 18.21
C TYR A 193 -3.13 -6.79 18.84
N LEU A 194 -2.87 -6.18 19.99
CA LEU A 194 -3.83 -5.52 20.87
C LEU A 194 -3.41 -4.06 21.05
N SER A 195 -4.36 -3.22 21.41
CA SER A 195 -4.10 -1.79 21.56
C SER A 195 -4.89 -1.18 22.72
N MET A 196 -4.27 -0.23 23.40
CA MET A 196 -4.88 0.59 24.44
C MET A 196 -4.69 2.08 24.10
N LEU A 197 -5.74 2.88 24.27
CA LEU A 197 -5.66 4.34 24.16
C LEU A 197 -5.35 4.94 25.52
N VAL A 198 -4.27 5.71 25.64
CA VAL A 198 -3.95 6.43 26.87
C VAL A 198 -4.15 7.91 26.62
N LEU A 199 -5.24 8.44 27.17
CA LEU A 199 -5.51 9.87 27.12
C LEU A 199 -4.61 10.60 28.11
N PRO A 200 -4.15 11.82 27.77
CA PRO A 200 -3.35 12.61 28.69
C PRO A 200 -4.17 12.97 29.93
N LYS A 201 -3.49 13.05 31.08
CA LYS A 201 -4.17 13.26 32.36
C LYS A 201 -4.56 14.73 32.47
N ALA A 202 -5.82 14.99 32.82
CA ALA A 202 -6.28 16.34 33.08
C ALA A 202 -5.72 16.82 34.42
N LEU A 203 -5.18 18.04 34.44
CA LEU A 203 -4.67 18.71 35.64
C LEU A 203 -5.75 19.47 36.41
N ASP A 204 -6.88 19.73 35.76
CA ASP A 204 -8.03 20.42 36.31
C ASP A 204 -9.34 19.67 35.98
N SER A 205 -10.38 19.96 36.76
CA SER A 205 -11.71 19.36 36.59
C SER A 205 -12.36 19.71 35.26
N ASN A 206 -11.96 20.83 34.66
CA ASN A 206 -12.51 21.33 33.40
C ASN A 206 -11.77 20.75 32.18
N ALA A 207 -10.71 19.94 32.39
CA ALA A 207 -9.89 19.35 31.33
C ALA A 207 -9.35 20.40 30.33
N CYS A 208 -9.02 21.59 30.85
CA CYS A 208 -8.43 22.70 30.12
C CYS A 208 -6.91 22.54 30.01
N ARG A 209 -6.29 21.87 30.98
CA ARG A 209 -4.85 21.62 31.02
C ARG A 209 -4.56 20.14 31.20
N TYR A 210 -3.52 19.69 30.54
CA TYR A 210 -3.09 18.30 30.55
C TYR A 210 -1.63 18.17 30.97
N GLU A 211 -1.29 17.04 31.58
CA GLU A 211 0.10 16.59 31.73
C GLU A 211 0.77 16.49 30.35
N SER A 212 2.10 16.51 30.31
CA SER A 212 2.85 16.48 29.06
C SER A 212 2.64 15.17 28.28
N PHE A 213 3.01 15.16 27.00
CA PHE A 213 2.98 13.93 26.25
C PHE A 213 3.93 12.86 26.82
N ASP A 214 5.07 13.27 27.39
CA ASP A 214 6.03 12.37 28.03
C ASP A 214 5.41 11.68 29.26
N ASP A 215 4.68 12.43 30.10
CA ASP A 215 3.92 11.86 31.22
C ASP A 215 2.86 10.86 30.76
N THR A 216 2.24 11.12 29.60
CA THR A 216 1.26 10.21 28.99
C THR A 216 1.93 8.90 28.54
N LEU A 217 3.13 8.98 27.98
CA LEU A 217 3.95 7.81 27.65
C LEU A 217 4.40 7.06 28.91
N ALA A 218 4.81 7.77 29.96
CA ALA A 218 5.19 7.18 31.24
C ALA A 218 4.03 6.42 31.87
N ARG A 219 2.80 6.95 31.79
CA ARG A 219 1.58 6.26 32.23
C ARG A 219 1.29 5.00 31.41
N ALA A 220 1.45 5.06 30.09
CA ALA A 220 1.30 3.89 29.23
C ALA A 220 2.33 2.81 29.57
N ASN A 221 3.58 3.20 29.79
CA ASN A 221 4.66 2.31 30.18
C ASN A 221 4.41 1.68 31.57
N ALA A 222 3.99 2.49 32.55
CA ALA A 222 3.64 2.00 33.88
C ALA A 222 2.52 0.95 33.81
N TRP A 223 1.47 1.19 33.03
CA TRP A 223 0.36 0.24 32.88
C TRP A 223 0.82 -1.11 32.32
N ILE A 224 1.65 -1.14 31.27
CA ILE A 224 2.10 -2.42 30.68
C ILE A 224 3.11 -3.15 31.59
N CYS A 225 4.01 -2.42 32.23
CA CYS A 225 4.95 -2.99 33.20
C CYS A 225 4.23 -3.60 34.39
N SER A 226 3.23 -2.89 34.96
CA SER A 226 2.39 -3.42 36.03
C SER A 226 1.61 -4.65 35.58
N ALA A 227 1.01 -4.61 34.38
CA ALA A 227 0.30 -5.77 33.84
C ALA A 227 1.20 -7.02 33.77
N GLN A 228 2.42 -6.87 33.27
CA GLN A 228 3.40 -7.94 33.20
C GLN A 228 3.82 -8.45 34.59
N ALA A 229 4.06 -7.54 35.54
CA ALA A 229 4.39 -7.86 36.93
C ALA A 229 3.25 -8.62 37.63
N SER A 230 2.00 -8.28 37.31
CA SER A 230 0.79 -8.97 37.76
C SER A 230 0.60 -10.36 37.12
N GLY A 231 1.49 -10.78 36.21
CA GLY A 231 1.47 -12.11 35.59
C GLY A 231 0.63 -12.19 34.30
N ILE A 232 0.22 -11.06 33.72
CA ILE A 232 -0.53 -11.02 32.47
C ILE A 232 0.41 -11.35 31.30
N PRO A 233 0.08 -12.33 30.42
CA PRO A 233 0.98 -12.79 29.38
C PRO A 233 0.91 -11.91 28.12
N VAL A 234 1.43 -10.69 28.25
CA VAL A 234 1.51 -9.68 27.19
C VAL A 234 2.92 -9.10 27.09
N ASP A 235 3.29 -8.73 25.87
CA ASP A 235 4.55 -8.08 25.53
C ASP A 235 4.29 -6.73 24.87
N TYR A 236 5.08 -5.73 25.24
CA TYR A 236 5.12 -4.44 24.54
C TYR A 236 5.52 -4.63 23.07
N ARG A 237 4.86 -3.89 22.17
CA ARG A 237 5.21 -3.87 20.74
C ARG A 237 5.64 -2.50 20.26
N ASN A 238 4.81 -1.50 20.51
CA ASN A 238 5.07 -0.15 20.05
C ASN A 238 4.22 0.85 20.84
N VAL A 239 4.62 2.12 20.82
CA VAL A 239 3.79 3.24 21.25
C VAL A 239 3.80 4.29 20.16
N GLN A 240 2.63 4.82 19.83
CA GLN A 240 2.46 5.83 18.79
C GLN A 240 1.67 7.02 19.36
N SER A 241 2.01 8.24 18.95
CA SER A 241 1.16 9.40 19.20
C SER A 241 -0.09 9.35 18.33
N GLU A 242 -1.25 9.49 18.93
CA GLU A 242 -2.54 9.55 18.25
C GLU A 242 -3.18 10.92 18.48
N ALA A 243 -3.49 11.62 17.40
CA ALA A 243 -4.14 12.93 17.45
C ALA A 243 -5.66 12.76 17.48
N LEU A 244 -6.30 13.26 18.52
CA LEU A 244 -7.74 13.22 18.71
C LEU A 244 -8.31 14.63 18.57
N LEU A 245 -9.26 14.80 17.65
CA LEU A 245 -9.97 16.06 17.49
C LEU A 245 -11.02 16.20 18.61
N THR A 246 -11.02 17.34 19.28
CA THR A 246 -12.02 17.72 20.26
C THR A 246 -12.48 19.13 20.01
N LYS A 247 -13.76 19.42 20.27
CA LYS A 247 -14.21 20.80 20.35
C LYS A 247 -13.63 21.43 21.61
N ILE A 248 -13.02 22.60 21.49
CA ILE A 248 -12.56 23.39 22.64
C ILE A 248 -13.39 24.68 22.69
N SER A 249 -13.49 25.30 23.87
CA SER A 249 -14.30 26.51 24.05
C SER A 249 -13.79 27.30 25.26
N GLY A 250 -14.08 28.60 25.30
CA GLY A 250 -13.81 29.44 26.48
C GLY A 250 -12.32 29.56 26.81
N GLU A 251 -11.95 29.23 28.05
CA GLU A 251 -10.58 29.33 28.56
C GLU A 251 -9.61 28.41 27.81
N THR A 252 -10.05 27.21 27.40
CA THR A 252 -9.21 26.25 26.66
C THR A 252 -8.86 26.77 25.27
N ALA A 253 -9.82 27.37 24.57
CA ALA A 253 -9.59 27.98 23.26
C ALA A 253 -8.65 29.20 23.40
N SER A 254 -8.91 30.06 24.38
CA SER A 254 -8.11 31.26 24.65
C SER A 254 -6.63 30.94 24.90
N ALA A 255 -6.34 29.81 25.58
CA ALA A 255 -4.99 29.38 25.91
C ALA A 255 -4.25 28.67 24.77
N THR A 256 -4.97 28.11 23.79
CA THR A 256 -4.37 27.18 22.80
C THR A 256 -4.47 27.65 21.34
N VAL A 257 -5.46 28.48 20.99
CA VAL A 257 -5.73 28.93 19.62
C VAL A 257 -4.89 30.15 19.21
N ASN A 258 -4.36 30.93 20.17
CA ASN A 258 -3.63 32.18 19.91
C ASN A 258 -2.09 32.06 19.84
N SER A 259 -1.54 30.86 19.61
CA SER A 259 -0.08 30.62 19.54
C SER A 259 0.47 30.89 18.12
N GLY A 260 0.52 32.17 17.73
CA GLY A 260 0.89 32.62 16.38
C GLY A 260 2.39 32.82 16.10
N SER A 261 3.30 32.49 17.02
CA SER A 261 4.74 32.70 16.85
C SER A 261 5.48 31.41 16.46
N LEU A 262 6.46 31.50 15.54
CA LEU A 262 7.34 30.38 15.18
C LEU A 262 8.13 29.82 16.39
N SER A 263 8.32 30.61 17.44
CA SER A 263 8.92 30.16 18.72
C SER A 263 8.01 29.21 19.51
N ASP A 264 6.70 29.22 19.26
CA ASP A 264 5.72 28.36 19.95
C ASP A 264 5.67 26.95 19.32
N LEU A 265 6.19 26.77 18.10
CA LEU A 265 6.27 25.45 17.43
C LEU A 265 7.14 24.45 18.19
N SER A 266 8.17 24.90 18.90
CA SER A 266 8.99 24.03 19.74
C SER A 266 8.18 23.49 20.93
N ASN A 267 7.23 24.28 21.45
CA ASN A 267 6.32 23.87 22.51
C ASN A 267 5.23 22.92 21.98
N VAL A 268 4.79 23.06 20.72
CA VAL A 268 3.78 22.17 20.09
C VAL A 268 4.23 20.71 20.03
N THR A 269 5.54 20.44 19.91
CA THR A 269 6.04 19.05 19.83
C THR A 269 5.80 18.26 21.13
N ASN A 270 5.92 18.94 22.28
CA ASN A 270 5.68 18.38 23.62
C ASN A 270 4.29 18.71 24.19
N ALA A 271 3.58 19.67 23.59
CA ALA A 271 2.24 20.03 23.99
C ALA A 271 1.25 18.89 23.73
N THR A 272 0.43 18.63 24.73
CA THR A 272 -0.57 17.57 24.73
C THR A 272 -1.91 18.03 24.18
N LEU A 273 -2.11 19.35 24.08
CA LEU A 273 -3.25 19.99 23.45
C LEU A 273 -2.77 21.23 22.70
N TYR A 274 -3.13 21.35 21.43
CA TYR A 274 -3.03 22.61 20.68
C TYR A 274 -4.35 22.90 19.97
N GLY A 275 -4.66 24.18 19.77
CA GLY A 275 -5.94 24.62 19.22
C GLY A 275 -5.76 25.37 17.91
N PHE A 276 -6.79 25.34 17.07
CA PHE A 276 -6.93 26.22 15.90
C PHE A 276 -8.41 26.50 15.64
N GLU A 277 -8.69 27.62 14.99
CA GLU A 277 -10.04 27.97 14.55
C GLU A 277 -10.31 27.38 13.16
N ASP A 278 -11.46 26.73 12.95
CA ASP A 278 -11.86 26.23 11.64
C ASP A 278 -12.43 27.35 10.73
N TYR A 279 -12.73 27.02 9.47
CA TYR A 279 -13.27 27.99 8.50
C TYR A 279 -14.60 28.63 8.94
N HIS A 280 -15.33 28.01 9.87
CA HIS A 280 -16.62 28.48 10.36
C HIS A 280 -16.51 29.24 11.70
N GLY A 281 -15.29 29.48 12.22
CA GLY A 281 -15.09 30.17 13.49
C GLY A 281 -15.24 29.26 14.71
N VAL A 282 -15.13 27.93 14.53
CA VAL A 282 -15.21 26.95 15.62
C VAL A 282 -13.81 26.60 16.10
N ASP A 283 -13.56 26.77 17.40
CA ASP A 283 -12.31 26.36 18.02
C ASP A 283 -12.22 24.81 18.11
N ILE A 284 -11.21 24.25 17.44
CA ILE A 284 -10.88 22.83 17.44
C ILE A 284 -9.57 22.63 18.17
N GLY A 285 -9.59 21.73 19.15
CA GLY A 285 -8.40 21.24 19.84
C GLY A 285 -7.94 19.90 19.29
N VAL A 286 -6.64 19.70 19.22
CA VAL A 286 -6.00 18.43 18.93
C VAL A 286 -5.33 17.92 20.20
N VAL A 287 -5.92 16.88 20.80
CA VAL A 287 -5.35 16.20 21.97
C VAL A 287 -4.39 15.11 21.49
N LYS A 288 -3.14 15.16 21.95
CA LYS A 288 -2.12 14.14 21.67
C LYS A 288 -2.21 13.03 22.72
N ALA A 289 -2.88 11.94 22.35
CA ALA A 289 -2.96 10.72 23.15
C ALA A 289 -1.85 9.73 22.76
N ALA A 290 -1.61 8.72 23.59
CA ALA A 290 -0.69 7.62 23.28
C ALA A 290 -1.47 6.34 22.94
N ARG A 291 -1.22 5.78 21.77
CA ARG A 291 -1.67 4.45 21.37
C ARG A 291 -0.60 3.44 21.76
N LEU A 292 -0.86 2.68 22.81
CA LEU A 292 0.00 1.57 23.21
C LEU A 292 -0.39 0.31 22.46
N TRP A 293 0.54 -0.25 21.69
CA TRP A 293 0.41 -1.54 21.04
C TRP A 293 1.15 -2.60 21.86
N TYR A 294 0.45 -3.69 22.14
CA TYR A 294 0.97 -4.84 22.86
C TYR A 294 0.45 -6.12 22.22
N SER A 295 1.01 -7.27 22.59
CA SER A 295 0.54 -8.54 22.06
C SER A 295 0.68 -9.66 23.05
N SER A 296 -0.09 -10.72 22.86
CA SER A 296 0.21 -12.01 23.48
C SER A 296 0.94 -12.94 22.50
N ILE A 297 1.56 -14.00 23.01
CA ILE A 297 2.23 -15.04 22.19
C ILE A 297 1.20 -15.81 21.35
N GLY A 298 -0.07 -15.79 21.76
CA GLY A 298 -1.21 -16.30 21.03
C GLY A 298 -2.48 -16.22 21.85
N GLU A 299 -3.54 -16.81 21.33
CA GLU A 299 -4.76 -17.08 22.08
C GLU A 299 -5.02 -18.59 22.08
N LEU A 300 -5.49 -19.10 23.21
CA LEU A 300 -5.95 -20.47 23.39
C LEU A 300 -7.47 -20.46 23.48
N LEU A 301 -8.14 -21.22 22.60
CA LEU A 301 -9.57 -21.49 22.71
C LEU A 301 -9.80 -22.61 23.72
N LEU A 302 -10.63 -22.35 24.71
CA LEU A 302 -11.15 -23.31 25.67
C LEU A 302 -12.67 -23.36 25.55
N GLU A 303 -13.19 -24.51 25.16
CA GLU A 303 -14.63 -24.77 25.16
C GLU A 303 -15.04 -25.37 26.50
N ILE A 304 -16.03 -24.78 27.15
CA ILE A 304 -16.63 -25.31 28.38
C ILE A 304 -17.97 -25.94 28.02
N PRO A 305 -18.06 -27.28 27.95
CA PRO A 305 -19.30 -27.99 27.63
C PRO A 305 -20.27 -27.90 28.81
N LEU A 306 -21.54 -27.62 28.50
CA LEU A 306 -22.63 -27.52 29.47
C LEU A 306 -23.64 -28.63 29.22
N GLU A 307 -24.12 -29.21 30.31
CA GLU A 307 -25.07 -30.32 30.32
C GLU A 307 -26.30 -29.98 31.16
N GLU A 308 -27.41 -30.67 30.89
CA GLU A 308 -28.61 -30.56 31.72
C GLU A 308 -28.32 -31.03 33.14
N GLY A 309 -28.68 -30.22 34.13
CA GLY A 309 -28.40 -30.49 35.55
C GLY A 309 -27.18 -29.76 36.12
N ASP A 310 -26.37 -29.09 35.29
CA ASP A 310 -25.28 -28.25 35.78
C ASP A 310 -25.81 -27.07 36.63
N THR A 311 -25.55 -27.11 37.94
CA THR A 311 -26.00 -26.06 38.87
C THR A 311 -25.02 -24.88 38.96
N ARG A 312 -23.74 -25.10 38.66
CA ARG A 312 -22.64 -24.13 38.74
C ARG A 312 -21.61 -24.40 37.65
N LEU A 313 -20.86 -23.37 37.24
CA LEU A 313 -19.81 -23.50 36.22
C LEU A 313 -18.50 -24.09 36.77
N GLY A 314 -18.28 -24.02 38.08
CA GLY A 314 -17.09 -24.58 38.73
C GLY A 314 -15.81 -23.73 38.61
N PHE A 315 -15.93 -22.44 38.28
CA PHE A 315 -14.84 -21.47 38.34
C PHE A 315 -15.38 -20.06 38.67
N ALA A 316 -14.49 -19.18 39.12
CA ALA A 316 -14.77 -17.76 39.35
C ALA A 316 -13.89 -16.88 38.47
N ILE A 317 -14.40 -15.68 38.17
CA ILE A 317 -13.67 -14.65 37.45
C ILE A 317 -13.47 -13.42 38.34
N SER A 318 -12.39 -12.70 38.11
CA SER A 318 -12.10 -11.43 38.79
C SER A 318 -11.39 -10.47 37.84
N ARG A 319 -11.15 -9.25 38.31
CA ARG A 319 -10.54 -8.19 37.53
C ARG A 319 -9.26 -7.70 38.20
N THR A 320 -8.20 -7.49 37.43
CA THR A 320 -6.95 -6.87 37.92
C THR A 320 -7.10 -5.35 38.02
N GLU A 321 -6.14 -4.67 38.65
CA GLU A 321 -6.11 -3.20 38.69
C GLU A 321 -5.93 -2.59 37.29
N GLU A 322 -5.19 -3.27 36.42
CA GLU A 322 -4.96 -2.90 35.03
C GLU A 322 -6.18 -3.16 34.12
N GLY A 323 -7.25 -3.73 34.67
CA GLY A 323 -8.54 -3.89 34.00
C GLY A 323 -8.73 -5.19 33.23
N PHE A 324 -7.84 -6.18 33.41
CA PHE A 324 -7.98 -7.49 32.75
C PHE A 324 -8.91 -8.41 33.53
N ILE A 325 -9.80 -9.11 32.83
CA ILE A 325 -10.59 -10.20 33.40
C ILE A 325 -9.76 -11.47 33.37
N TYR A 326 -9.70 -12.18 34.49
CA TYR A 326 -8.99 -13.44 34.61
C TYR A 326 -9.80 -14.45 35.42
N ILE A 327 -9.47 -15.74 35.25
CA ILE A 327 -10.01 -16.83 36.05
C ILE A 327 -9.27 -16.81 37.39
N SER A 328 -9.98 -16.49 38.48
CA SER A 328 -9.39 -16.29 39.80
C SER A 328 -9.38 -17.54 40.67
N SER A 329 -10.32 -18.45 40.44
CA SER A 329 -10.33 -19.76 41.08
C SER A 329 -11.06 -20.79 40.23
N VAL A 330 -10.70 -22.05 40.42
CA VAL A 330 -11.38 -23.21 39.85
C VAL A 330 -11.69 -24.15 41.01
N VAL A 331 -12.90 -24.72 41.04
CA VAL A 331 -13.30 -25.68 42.07
C VAL A 331 -12.44 -26.93 41.94
N ASP A 332 -11.83 -27.35 43.05
CA ASP A 332 -10.95 -28.51 43.15
C ASP A 332 -11.66 -29.62 43.93
N ASP A 333 -12.73 -30.15 43.35
CA ASP A 333 -13.50 -31.27 43.90
C ASP A 333 -13.48 -32.41 42.88
N GLU A 334 -12.71 -33.45 43.18
CA GLU A 334 -12.52 -34.64 42.32
C GLU A 334 -13.83 -35.42 42.10
N GLU A 335 -14.79 -35.32 43.02
CA GLU A 335 -16.10 -35.95 42.88
C GLU A 335 -17.07 -35.10 42.04
N CYS A 336 -16.82 -33.79 41.96
CA CYS A 336 -17.67 -32.85 41.24
C CYS A 336 -17.27 -32.77 39.75
N LYS A 337 -17.95 -33.57 38.92
CA LYS A 337 -17.84 -33.52 37.44
C LYS A 337 -18.52 -32.29 36.83
N GLY A 338 -18.24 -31.10 37.34
CA GLY A 338 -18.79 -29.84 36.84
C GLY A 338 -18.17 -29.39 35.50
N PRO A 339 -18.72 -28.34 34.87
CA PRO A 339 -18.27 -27.85 33.56
C PRO A 339 -16.77 -27.54 33.47
N SER A 340 -16.19 -26.92 34.51
CA SER A 340 -14.76 -26.60 34.58
C SER A 340 -13.85 -27.83 34.60
N SER A 341 -14.27 -28.91 35.26
CA SER A 341 -13.51 -30.16 35.30
C SER A 341 -13.56 -30.87 33.95
N ARG A 342 -14.73 -30.89 33.29
CA ARG A 342 -14.92 -31.51 31.97
C ARG A 342 -14.16 -30.81 30.84
N SER A 343 -13.88 -29.52 30.98
CA SER A 343 -13.16 -28.73 29.96
C SER A 343 -11.63 -28.78 30.09
N GLY A 344 -11.09 -29.38 31.14
CA GLY A 344 -9.64 -29.32 31.43
C GLY A 344 -9.17 -27.94 31.93
N LEU A 345 -10.11 -27.05 32.31
CA LEU A 345 -9.78 -25.73 32.84
C LEU A 345 -8.94 -25.82 34.13
N ARG A 346 -9.18 -26.84 34.95
CA ARG A 346 -8.44 -27.07 36.19
C ARG A 346 -6.94 -27.29 35.94
N ASP A 347 -6.60 -28.17 35.01
CA ASP A 347 -5.20 -28.45 34.65
C ASP A 347 -4.53 -27.21 34.09
N LEU A 348 -5.25 -26.47 33.23
CA LEU A 348 -4.76 -25.22 32.67
C LEU A 348 -4.52 -24.17 33.76
N PHE A 349 -5.42 -24.07 34.75
CA PHE A 349 -5.31 -23.17 35.89
C PHE A 349 -4.11 -23.48 36.78
N ASN A 350 -3.89 -24.76 37.07
CA ASN A 350 -2.73 -25.20 37.84
C ASN A 350 -1.42 -24.91 37.10
N ARG A 351 -1.34 -25.20 35.78
CA ARG A 351 -0.16 -24.85 34.97
C ARG A 351 0.12 -23.34 34.94
N ALA A 352 -0.91 -22.52 34.78
CA ALA A 352 -0.74 -21.06 34.81
C ALA A 352 -0.20 -20.59 36.16
N LYS A 353 -0.75 -21.14 37.26
CA LYS A 353 -0.30 -20.84 38.62
C LYS A 353 1.15 -21.27 38.88
N GLU A 354 1.54 -22.47 38.44
CA GLU A 354 2.92 -22.96 38.49
C GLU A 354 3.89 -22.04 37.73
N ALA A 355 3.46 -21.54 36.57
CA ALA A 355 4.21 -20.58 35.76
C ALA A 355 4.16 -19.12 36.30
N SER A 356 3.49 -18.89 37.44
CA SER A 356 3.22 -17.54 37.98
C SER A 356 2.56 -16.61 36.96
N LYS A 357 1.60 -17.13 36.20
CA LYS A 357 0.81 -16.41 35.18
C LYS A 357 -0.68 -16.40 35.52
N LEU A 358 -1.36 -15.34 35.07
CA LEU A 358 -2.82 -15.26 35.13
C LEU A 358 -3.45 -15.82 33.86
N LEU A 359 -4.55 -16.55 34.05
CA LEU A 359 -5.43 -16.99 32.97
C LEU A 359 -6.38 -15.87 32.57
N VAL A 360 -5.86 -14.98 31.73
CA VAL A 360 -6.57 -13.80 31.24
C VAL A 360 -7.53 -14.18 30.12
N ILE A 361 -8.79 -13.81 30.29
CA ILE A 361 -9.85 -13.99 29.30
C ILE A 361 -9.76 -12.82 28.32
N SER A 362 -9.42 -13.10 27.06
CA SER A 362 -9.41 -12.10 26.00
C SER A 362 -10.76 -11.95 25.32
N ARG A 363 -11.52 -13.05 25.20
CA ARG A 363 -12.85 -13.07 24.59
C ARG A 363 -13.80 -14.05 25.25
N VAL A 364 -15.09 -13.76 25.18
CA VAL A 364 -16.19 -14.68 25.53
C VAL A 364 -17.17 -14.75 24.37
N SER A 365 -17.30 -15.94 23.76
CA SER A 365 -18.12 -16.15 22.56
C SER A 365 -17.71 -15.21 21.41
N ASN A 366 -16.39 -15.16 21.14
CA ASN A 366 -15.71 -14.28 20.17
C ASN A 366 -15.77 -12.75 20.43
N GLU A 367 -16.51 -12.28 21.43
CA GLU A 367 -16.53 -10.86 21.84
C GLU A 367 -15.33 -10.52 22.72
N LYS A 368 -14.58 -9.49 22.35
CA LYS A 368 -13.38 -9.04 23.07
C LYS A 368 -13.74 -8.38 24.41
N VAL A 369 -13.08 -8.81 25.49
CA VAL A 369 -13.31 -8.33 26.86
C VAL A 369 -12.07 -7.71 27.52
N LEU A 370 -11.08 -7.35 26.72
CA LEU A 370 -9.84 -6.71 27.17
C LEU A 370 -10.03 -5.21 27.45
N PRO A 371 -9.24 -4.61 28.36
CA PRO A 371 -9.26 -3.17 28.58
C PRO A 371 -8.81 -2.42 27.31
N TRP A 372 -9.38 -1.24 27.05
CA TRP A 372 -9.16 -0.54 25.76
C TRP A 372 -8.79 0.93 25.86
N MET A 373 -8.94 1.56 27.04
CA MET A 373 -8.63 2.98 27.21
C MET A 373 -8.26 3.31 28.66
N ILE A 374 -7.32 4.22 28.85
CA ILE A 374 -7.08 4.95 30.09
C ILE A 374 -7.55 6.39 29.87
N SER A 375 -8.47 6.83 30.71
CA SER A 375 -9.08 8.15 30.61
C SER A 375 -8.18 9.27 31.15
N SER A 376 -8.56 10.52 30.88
CA SER A 376 -7.88 11.71 31.41
C SER A 376 -7.99 11.85 32.92
N SER A 377 -8.93 11.17 33.60
CA SER A 377 -8.96 11.09 35.06
C SER A 377 -8.03 10.01 35.63
N GLY A 378 -7.42 9.19 34.77
CA GLY A 378 -6.60 8.04 35.18
C GLY A 378 -7.34 6.71 35.24
N SER A 379 -8.66 6.69 35.10
CA SER A 379 -9.45 5.45 35.17
C SER A 379 -9.27 4.57 33.94
N VAL A 380 -9.11 3.26 34.13
CA VAL A 380 -9.06 2.25 33.06
C VAL A 380 -10.47 1.86 32.64
N ARG A 381 -10.80 2.01 31.36
CA ARG A 381 -12.02 1.49 30.75
C ARG A 381 -11.85 0.01 30.42
N CYS A 382 -12.69 -0.80 31.04
CA CYS A 382 -12.71 -2.25 30.98
C CYS A 382 -14.14 -2.76 31.21
N PHE A 383 -14.35 -4.06 31.04
CA PHE A 383 -15.63 -4.70 31.30
C PHE A 383 -15.83 -4.96 32.81
N ASP A 384 -17.08 -4.97 33.25
CA ASP A 384 -17.43 -5.32 34.62
C ASP A 384 -17.66 -6.83 34.77
N THR A 385 -17.34 -7.37 35.95
CA THR A 385 -17.45 -8.80 36.23
C THR A 385 -18.89 -9.27 36.41
N ILE A 386 -19.84 -8.36 36.69
CA ILE A 386 -21.25 -8.69 36.94
C ILE A 386 -21.92 -9.05 35.62
N SER A 387 -21.85 -8.17 34.63
CA SER A 387 -22.39 -8.38 33.27
C SER A 387 -21.76 -9.62 32.63
N LEU A 388 -20.46 -9.84 32.84
CA LEU A 388 -19.78 -11.03 32.31
C LEU A 388 -20.27 -12.31 33.00
N SER A 389 -20.40 -12.30 34.33
CA SER A 389 -20.95 -13.44 35.07
C SER A 389 -22.41 -13.75 34.70
N GLN A 390 -23.20 -12.71 34.41
CA GLN A 390 -24.56 -12.87 33.89
C GLN A 390 -24.54 -13.54 32.51
N LYS A 391 -23.69 -13.09 31.58
CA LYS A 391 -23.53 -13.73 30.26
C LYS A 391 -23.15 -15.21 30.38
N LEU A 392 -22.16 -15.54 31.21
CA LEU A 392 -21.76 -16.93 31.45
C LEU A 392 -22.89 -17.77 32.07
N SER A 393 -23.69 -17.16 32.96
CA SER A 393 -24.86 -17.82 33.54
C SER A 393 -25.96 -18.08 32.51
N LEU A 394 -26.17 -17.16 31.56
CA LEU A 394 -27.11 -17.35 30.45
C LEU A 394 -26.69 -18.50 29.53
N HIS A 395 -25.40 -18.68 29.26
CA HIS A 395 -24.90 -19.85 28.54
C HIS A 395 -25.29 -21.15 29.26
N ARG A 396 -25.11 -21.22 30.59
CA ARG A 396 -25.51 -22.37 31.41
C ARG A 396 -27.01 -22.63 31.35
N LEU A 397 -27.84 -21.60 31.52
CA LEU A 397 -29.30 -21.73 31.47
C LEU A 397 -29.80 -22.14 30.07
N ALA A 398 -29.12 -21.72 29.02
CA ALA A 398 -29.41 -22.09 27.65
C ALA A 398 -28.76 -23.43 27.23
N VAL A 399 -27.98 -24.07 28.11
CA VAL A 399 -27.18 -25.27 27.84
C VAL A 399 -26.35 -25.11 26.56
N ARG A 400 -25.78 -23.92 26.35
CA ARG A 400 -24.90 -23.62 25.21
C ARG A 400 -23.46 -23.59 25.68
N PRO A 401 -22.53 -24.28 24.99
CA PRO A 401 -21.13 -24.28 25.38
C PRO A 401 -20.60 -22.84 25.46
N ILE A 402 -19.67 -22.62 26.40
CA ILE A 402 -19.00 -21.32 26.53
C ILE A 402 -17.66 -21.43 25.81
N GLU A 403 -17.45 -20.56 24.83
CA GLU A 403 -16.16 -20.38 24.18
C GLU A 403 -15.38 -19.28 24.93
N LEU A 404 -14.32 -19.67 25.64
CA LEU A 404 -13.40 -18.74 26.27
C LEU A 404 -12.11 -18.67 25.45
N HIS A 405 -11.69 -17.47 25.08
CA HIS A 405 -10.36 -17.26 24.52
C HIS A 405 -9.46 -16.72 25.62
N LEU A 406 -8.32 -17.37 25.79
CA LEU A 406 -7.37 -17.11 26.87
C LEU A 406 -6.05 -16.65 26.27
N LEU A 407 -5.43 -15.62 26.86
CA LEU A 407 -4.11 -15.18 26.42
C LEU A 407 -3.06 -16.25 26.74
N ALA A 408 -2.29 -16.66 25.74
CA ALA A 408 -1.29 -17.71 25.89
C ALA A 408 0.05 -17.15 26.42
N TRP A 409 0.66 -17.85 27.38
CA TRP A 409 1.98 -17.52 27.91
C TRP A 409 3.11 -18.42 27.37
N GLU A 410 2.75 -19.55 26.76
CA GLU A 410 3.68 -20.49 26.15
C GLU A 410 3.44 -20.56 24.63
N LYS A 411 4.53 -20.74 23.88
CA LYS A 411 4.42 -21.14 22.47
C LYS A 411 3.95 -22.61 22.46
N PRO A 412 2.93 -22.98 21.67
CA PRO A 412 2.55 -24.38 21.55
C PRO A 412 3.77 -25.20 21.10
N ALA A 413 4.13 -26.21 21.88
CA ALA A 413 5.25 -27.09 21.58
C ALA A 413 4.84 -28.07 20.47
N GLY A 414 5.42 -27.92 19.28
CA GLY A 414 5.28 -28.82 18.13
C GLY A 414 4.17 -28.45 17.12
N PRO A 415 4.16 -29.09 15.94
CA PRO A 415 3.05 -29.03 15.00
C PRO A 415 1.93 -29.95 15.50
N VAL A 416 1.40 -29.68 16.69
CA VAL A 416 0.25 -30.40 17.25
C VAL A 416 -0.95 -29.51 16.94
N GLY A 417 -1.72 -29.89 15.93
CA GLY A 417 -2.72 -30.91 16.15
C GLY A 417 -3.93 -30.14 16.61
N ARG A 418 -4.84 -29.90 15.65
CA ARG A 418 -6.16 -29.35 15.91
C ARG A 418 -6.74 -30.05 17.14
N ILE A 419 -6.67 -29.44 18.32
CA ILE A 419 -7.63 -29.68 19.40
C ILE A 419 -8.90 -28.96 18.96
N PHE A 420 -9.43 -29.41 17.83
CA PHE A 420 -10.74 -29.08 17.33
C PHE A 420 -11.36 -30.44 17.10
N HIS A 421 -12.15 -30.89 18.07
CA HIS A 421 -13.30 -31.71 17.69
C HIS A 421 -14.18 -30.81 16.84
N SER A 422 -13.96 -30.83 15.53
CA SER A 422 -14.93 -30.29 14.58
C SER A 422 -16.28 -30.95 14.87
N PRO A 423 -17.38 -30.21 15.07
CA PRO A 423 -18.70 -30.81 15.05
C PRO A 423 -18.86 -31.50 13.70
N LYS A 424 -19.00 -32.83 13.70
CA LYS A 424 -19.47 -33.56 12.52
C LYS A 424 -20.91 -33.09 12.29
N LEU A 425 -21.09 -32.09 11.44
CA LEU A 425 -22.38 -31.85 10.82
C LEU A 425 -22.72 -33.11 10.01
N PRO A 426 -23.88 -33.75 10.22
CA PRO A 426 -24.28 -34.90 9.42
C PRO A 426 -24.46 -34.46 7.96
N LEU A 427 -23.73 -35.11 7.05
CA LEU A 427 -23.94 -34.96 5.62
C LEU A 427 -25.41 -35.29 5.29
N PRO A 428 -26.15 -34.44 4.56
CA PRO A 428 -27.46 -34.83 4.06
C PRO A 428 -27.27 -35.96 3.05
N SER A 429 -27.82 -37.13 3.39
CA SER A 429 -27.92 -38.28 2.49
C SER A 429 -28.75 -37.87 1.27
N THR A 430 -28.09 -37.61 0.14
CA THR A 430 -28.75 -37.54 -1.16
C THR A 430 -28.51 -38.87 -1.86
N LEU A 431 -29.49 -39.74 -1.66
CA LEU A 431 -29.64 -41.06 -2.26
C LEU A 431 -30.12 -40.85 -3.70
N LEU A 432 -29.26 -41.04 -4.71
CA LEU A 432 -29.67 -41.33 -6.09
C LEU A 432 -28.55 -42.13 -6.82
N PRO A 433 -28.92 -42.96 -7.82
CA PRO A 433 -28.44 -44.34 -7.92
C PRO A 433 -27.17 -44.52 -8.78
N GLN A 434 -26.36 -45.51 -8.38
CA GLN A 434 -25.25 -46.04 -9.15
C GLN A 434 -25.74 -46.78 -10.41
N PRO A 435 -25.02 -46.71 -11.53
CA PRO A 435 -24.87 -47.84 -12.43
C PRO A 435 -23.62 -48.62 -12.05
N HIS A 436 -23.80 -49.94 -12.00
CA HIS A 436 -22.83 -50.94 -11.62
C HIS A 436 -21.77 -51.21 -12.70
N GLN A 437 -20.75 -51.96 -12.28
CA GLN A 437 -19.81 -52.81 -13.05
C GLN A 437 -18.45 -52.16 -13.39
N ASN A 438 -17.28 -52.75 -13.14
CA ASN A 438 -16.90 -54.05 -12.59
C ASN A 438 -15.44 -53.99 -12.07
N VAL A 439 -15.12 -54.90 -11.16
CA VAL A 439 -13.81 -55.19 -10.55
C VAL A 439 -12.80 -55.69 -11.59
N VAL A 440 -11.58 -55.14 -11.59
CA VAL A 440 -10.33 -55.90 -11.74
C VAL A 440 -9.26 -55.27 -10.84
N THR A 441 -8.75 -56.08 -9.92
CA THR A 441 -7.60 -55.83 -9.07
C THR A 441 -6.34 -56.13 -9.87
N GLU A 442 -5.38 -55.20 -9.97
CA GLU A 442 -3.97 -55.58 -10.09
C GLU A 442 -3.04 -54.44 -9.65
N SER A 443 -2.08 -54.83 -8.83
CA SER A 443 -1.16 -54.03 -8.05
C SER A 443 0.15 -53.87 -8.80
N VAL A 444 0.59 -52.65 -9.13
CA VAL A 444 2.02 -52.32 -9.39
C VAL A 444 2.29 -50.85 -9.04
N GLU A 445 3.38 -50.62 -8.31
CA GLU A 445 3.91 -49.35 -7.80
C GLU A 445 4.57 -48.43 -8.89
N PRO A 446 5.00 -47.19 -8.55
CA PRO A 446 4.67 -45.98 -9.32
C PRO A 446 5.74 -45.53 -10.32
N ARG A 447 5.31 -44.80 -11.35
CA ARG A 447 6.17 -43.90 -12.13
C ARG A 447 5.47 -42.56 -12.37
N VAL A 448 6.07 -41.54 -11.76
CA VAL A 448 6.24 -40.14 -12.15
C VAL A 448 5.52 -39.72 -13.45
N ASP A 449 4.54 -38.82 -13.32
CA ASP A 449 4.53 -37.57 -14.08
C ASP A 449 3.62 -36.54 -13.39
N ALA A 450 4.21 -35.42 -13.04
CA ALA A 450 3.56 -34.25 -12.48
C ALA A 450 3.40 -33.22 -13.61
N GLU A 451 2.19 -33.00 -14.09
CA GLU A 451 1.86 -31.78 -14.82
C GLU A 451 1.56 -30.68 -13.79
N GLN A 452 2.55 -29.80 -13.65
CA GLN A 452 2.52 -28.63 -12.79
C GLN A 452 2.62 -27.41 -13.70
N ASP A 453 1.47 -26.80 -13.99
CA ASP A 453 1.39 -25.51 -14.69
C ASP A 453 1.92 -24.41 -13.77
N TYR A 454 3.23 -24.18 -13.86
CA TYR A 454 3.92 -23.00 -13.36
C TYR A 454 3.91 -21.93 -14.47
N VAL A 455 3.10 -20.88 -14.32
CA VAL A 455 3.27 -19.64 -15.09
C VAL A 455 4.37 -18.84 -14.42
N GLY A 456 5.49 -18.74 -15.13
CA GLY A 456 6.76 -18.21 -14.64
C GLY A 456 6.78 -16.71 -14.41
N ASP A 457 7.17 -16.34 -13.20
CA ASP A 457 7.88 -15.09 -12.96
C ASP A 457 9.26 -15.20 -13.63
N LEU A 458 9.40 -14.62 -14.82
CA LEU A 458 10.70 -14.35 -15.43
C LEU A 458 11.35 -13.20 -14.66
N SER A 459 11.92 -13.53 -13.51
CA SER A 459 12.92 -12.71 -12.82
C SER A 459 14.12 -12.55 -13.75
N PHE A 460 14.49 -11.31 -14.06
CA PHE A 460 15.72 -11.04 -14.80
C PHE A 460 16.91 -11.50 -13.95
N ARG A 461 17.67 -12.46 -14.44
CA ARG A 461 18.98 -12.79 -13.87
C ARG A 461 20.00 -11.89 -14.54
N LEU A 462 20.67 -11.05 -13.75
CA LEU A 462 21.93 -10.44 -14.14
C LEU A 462 22.99 -11.52 -14.01
N ASP A 463 23.34 -12.17 -15.12
CA ASP A 463 24.48 -13.08 -15.14
C ASP A 463 25.78 -12.27 -15.05
N ASP A 464 26.54 -12.57 -13.99
CA ASP A 464 27.95 -12.31 -13.69
C ASP A 464 28.63 -11.04 -14.24
N ILE A 465 28.79 -10.04 -13.36
CA ILE A 465 29.90 -9.09 -13.43
C ILE A 465 30.89 -9.45 -12.33
N SER A 466 31.91 -10.23 -12.68
CA SER A 466 33.09 -10.47 -11.85
C SER A 466 33.90 -9.17 -11.72
N PHE A 467 33.89 -8.55 -10.55
CA PHE A 467 34.88 -7.52 -10.19
C PHE A 467 36.05 -8.17 -9.45
N GLU A 468 37.16 -8.35 -10.15
CA GLU A 468 38.46 -8.57 -9.54
C GLU A 468 38.98 -7.26 -8.92
N SER A 469 39.42 -7.38 -7.67
CA SER A 469 40.42 -6.57 -6.96
C SER A 469 40.12 -5.12 -6.54
N SER A 470 40.13 -4.98 -5.21
CA SER A 470 40.80 -3.98 -4.37
C SER A 470 40.47 -2.50 -4.56
N TRP A 471 39.90 -1.89 -3.53
CA TRP A 471 40.46 -0.66 -2.95
C TRP A 471 40.26 -0.65 -1.42
N VAL A 472 41.33 -0.23 -0.75
CA VAL A 472 41.44 0.15 0.67
C VAL A 472 40.57 1.36 0.97
#